data_AF-A0A6C0BKG1-F1
#
_entry.id   AF-A0A6C0BKG1-F1
#
_cell.length_a   1.000
_cell.length_b   1.000
_cell.length_c   1.000
_cell.angle_alpha   90.00
_cell.angle_beta   90.00
_cell.angle_gamma   90.00
#
_symmetry.space_group_name_H-M   'P 1'
#
loop_
_entity.id
_entity.type
_entity.pdbx_description
1 polymer ?
#
loop_
_entity_poly.entity_id
_entity_poly.type
_entity_poly.pdbx_seq_one_letter_code
_entity_poly.pdbx_strand_id
1 'polypeptide(L)'
;MRVLLFSAILYLIGVVVVLYIRPSYMFREDGSWKEFSIDASKDTTPFPFWAFCILWALVSFAITRFFLESPVPLTKIKPTAKSTPAAKVAKETATNLKPGYYVMNRERSEAEGVPRYIYIGPEEPLADK
;
A
#
# COMPACT_ATOMS: atom_id res chain seq x y z
N MET A 1 -5.83 -5.28 -3.16
CA MET A 1 -7.16 -5.02 -3.76
C MET A 1 -8.31 -5.56 -2.91
N ARG A 2 -8.24 -6.78 -2.36
CA ARG A 2 -9.30 -7.37 -1.52
C ARG A 2 -9.72 -6.45 -0.36
N VAL A 3 -8.78 -5.93 0.42
CA VAL A 3 -9.04 -5.02 1.55
C VAL A 3 -9.86 -3.78 1.14
N LEU A 4 -9.49 -3.13 0.03
CA LEU A 4 -10.21 -1.95 -0.47
C LEU A 4 -11.64 -2.27 -0.91
N LEU A 5 -11.86 -3.44 -1.51
CA LEU A 5 -13.17 -3.86 -1.98
C LEU A 5 -14.08 -4.18 -0.77
N PHE A 6 -13.57 -4.93 0.21
CA PHE A 6 -14.30 -5.19 1.44
C PHE A 6 -14.56 -3.91 2.25
N SER A 7 -13.61 -2.97 2.29
CA SER A 7 -13.81 -1.69 2.98
C SER A 7 -14.88 -0.84 2.30
N ALA A 8 -14.94 -0.85 0.97
CA ALA A 8 -15.97 -0.14 0.22
C ALA A 8 -17.37 -0.73 0.44
N ILE A 9 -17.49 -2.06 0.44
CA ILE A 9 -18.77 -2.73 0.74
C ILE A 9 -19.21 -2.41 2.18
N LEU A 10 -18.32 -2.55 3.15
CA LEU A 10 -18.60 -2.24 4.56
C LEU A 10 -19.00 -0.77 4.74
N TYR A 11 -18.32 0.14 4.04
CA TYR A 11 -18.65 1.56 4.00
C TYR A 11 -20.09 1.78 3.51
N LEU A 12 -20.45 1.20 2.35
CA LEU A 12 -21.79 1.34 1.76
C LEU A 12 -22.88 0.79 2.68
N ILE A 13 -22.64 -0.36 3.31
CA ILE A 13 -23.60 -0.94 4.26
C ILE A 13 -23.85 0.03 5.43
N GLY A 14 -22.79 0.58 6.03
CA GLY A 14 -22.96 1.51 7.14
C GLY A 14 -23.67 2.81 6.73
N VAL A 15 -23.40 3.32 5.52
CA VAL A 15 -24.12 4.48 4.98
C VAL A 15 -25.62 4.17 4.83
N VAL A 16 -25.97 3.02 4.25
CA VAL A 16 -27.38 2.60 4.10
C VAL A 16 -28.06 2.45 5.45
N VAL A 17 -27.39 1.83 6.43
CA VAL A 17 -27.93 1.65 7.79
C VAL A 17 -28.20 3.00 8.46
N VAL A 18 -27.28 3.96 8.36
CA VAL A 18 -27.47 5.30 8.94
C VAL A 18 -28.64 6.04 8.28
N LEU A 19 -28.73 5.98 6.95
CA LEU A 19 -29.83 6.59 6.20
C LEU A 19 -31.19 5.93 6.54
N TYR A 20 -31.19 4.64 6.85
CA TYR A 20 -32.39 3.90 7.23
C TYR A 20 -32.88 4.23 8.65
N ILE A 21 -31.97 4.37 9.62
CA ILE A 21 -32.35 4.51 11.04
C ILE A 21 -32.99 5.87 11.34
N ARG A 22 -32.53 6.97 10.74
CA ARG A 22 -33.05 8.31 11.06
C ARG A 22 -32.97 9.29 9.88
N PRO A 23 -33.85 9.17 8.88
CA PRO A 23 -33.92 10.14 7.80
C PRO A 23 -34.25 11.55 8.30
N SER A 24 -35.12 11.68 9.30
CA SER A 24 -35.57 12.98 9.85
C SER A 24 -34.47 13.83 10.51
N TYR A 25 -33.31 13.25 10.81
CA TYR A 25 -32.16 13.99 11.34
C TYR A 25 -31.42 14.75 10.22
N MET A 26 -31.32 14.18 9.03
CA MET A 26 -30.57 14.79 7.91
C MET A 26 -31.47 15.46 6.88
N PHE A 27 -32.71 14.99 6.75
CA PHE A 27 -33.65 15.50 5.75
C PHE A 27 -34.74 16.34 6.40
N ARG A 28 -35.16 17.38 5.69
CA ARG A 28 -36.39 18.13 5.95
C ARG A 28 -37.60 17.32 5.46
N GLU A 29 -38.81 17.76 5.81
CA GLU A 29 -40.06 17.09 5.40
C GLU A 29 -40.28 17.11 3.88
N ASP A 30 -39.67 18.07 3.18
CA ASP A 30 -39.66 18.18 1.72
C ASP A 30 -38.60 17.28 1.04
N GLY A 31 -37.82 16.53 1.83
CA GLY A 31 -36.72 15.69 1.34
C GLY A 31 -35.43 16.44 1.03
N SER A 32 -35.37 17.77 1.24
CA SER A 32 -34.12 18.53 1.12
C SER A 32 -33.18 18.25 2.29
N TRP A 33 -31.89 18.51 2.07
CA TRP A 33 -30.86 18.32 3.10
C TRP A 33 -30.91 19.46 4.12
N LYS A 34 -30.86 19.13 5.41
CA LYS A 34 -30.71 20.13 6.47
C LYS A 34 -29.34 20.78 6.39
N GLU A 35 -29.30 22.08 6.60
CA GLU A 35 -28.07 22.85 6.59
C GLU A 35 -27.28 22.60 7.88
N PHE A 36 -25.95 22.59 7.76
CA PHE A 36 -25.06 22.54 8.91
C PHE A 36 -24.97 23.92 9.55
N SER A 37 -25.39 24.03 10.80
CA SER A 37 -25.20 25.22 11.62
C SER A 37 -25.09 24.81 13.09
N ILE A 38 -24.47 25.69 13.88
CA ILE A 38 -24.30 25.56 15.33
C ILE A 38 -25.54 26.05 16.07
N ASP A 39 -26.41 26.80 15.39
CA ASP A 39 -27.65 27.29 15.97
C ASP A 39 -28.68 26.16 16.08
N ALA A 40 -29.33 26.06 17.24
CA ALA A 40 -30.36 25.07 17.53
C ALA A 40 -31.72 25.41 16.86
N SER A 41 -31.69 25.79 15.58
CA SER A 41 -32.90 26.01 14.79
C SER A 41 -33.51 24.66 14.35
N LYS A 42 -34.82 24.65 14.08
CA LYS A 42 -35.56 23.41 13.76
C LYS A 42 -35.09 22.73 12.46
N ASP A 43 -34.46 23.49 11.56
CA ASP A 43 -34.07 23.08 10.22
C ASP A 43 -32.56 22.88 10.05
N THR A 44 -31.84 22.85 11.18
CA THR A 44 -30.39 22.73 11.24
C THR A 44 -29.98 21.35 11.74
N THR A 45 -28.87 20.82 11.20
CA THR A 45 -28.22 19.63 11.76
C THR A 45 -26.83 19.97 12.30
N PRO A 46 -26.52 19.64 13.57
CA PRO A 46 -25.22 19.93 14.17
C PRO A 46 -24.12 18.96 13.71
N PHE A 47 -24.47 17.90 12.98
CA PHE A 47 -23.51 16.90 12.51
C PHE A 47 -23.77 16.54 11.03
N PRO A 48 -22.96 17.07 10.10
CA PRO A 48 -23.25 16.92 8.69
C PRO A 48 -22.95 15.51 8.19
N PHE A 49 -23.76 15.02 7.26
CA PHE A 49 -23.62 13.68 6.70
C PHE A 49 -22.25 13.42 6.08
N TRP A 50 -21.66 14.41 5.40
CA TRP A 50 -20.34 14.23 4.79
C TRP A 50 -19.25 13.93 5.84
N ALA A 51 -19.35 14.51 7.05
CA ALA A 51 -18.40 14.26 8.11
C ALA A 51 -18.52 12.82 8.64
N PHE A 52 -19.76 12.33 8.74
CA PHE A 52 -20.02 10.91 9.00
C PHE A 52 -19.37 10.02 7.94
N CYS A 53 -19.57 10.32 6.65
CA CYS A 53 -19.03 9.51 5.55
C CYS A 53 -17.50 9.41 5.61
N ILE A 54 -16.81 10.53 5.84
CA ILE A 54 -15.34 10.54 5.96
C ILE A 54 -14.89 9.70 7.16
N LEU A 55 -15.49 9.91 8.33
CA LEU A 55 -15.16 9.16 9.54
C LEU A 55 -15.42 7.66 9.35
N TRP A 56 -16.57 7.30 8.78
CA TRP A 56 -16.97 5.93 8.53
C TRP A 56 -16.08 5.25 7.48
N ALA A 57 -15.59 5.97 6.47
CA ALA A 57 -14.64 5.44 5.51
C ALA A 57 -13.31 5.05 6.18
N LEU A 58 -12.79 5.90 7.09
CA LEU A 58 -11.58 5.61 7.85
C LEU A 58 -11.77 4.41 8.77
N VAL A 59 -12.89 4.35 9.48
CA VAL A 59 -13.24 3.22 10.36
C VAL A 59 -13.39 1.92 9.57
N SER A 60 -14.11 1.95 8.45
CA SER A 60 -14.32 0.77 7.59
C SER A 60 -13.00 0.24 7.03
N PHE A 61 -12.10 1.14 6.63
CA PHE A 61 -10.75 0.78 6.21
C PHE A 61 -9.97 0.16 7.38
N ALA A 62 -9.94 0.80 8.55
CA ALA A 62 -9.21 0.29 9.72
C ALA A 62 -9.69 -1.10 10.16
N ILE A 63 -11.01 -1.32 10.20
CA ILE A 63 -11.63 -2.61 10.53
C ILE A 63 -11.19 -3.66 9.52
N THR A 64 -11.37 -3.42 8.23
CA THR A 64 -10.98 -4.42 7.21
C THR A 64 -9.50 -4.70 7.21
N ARG A 65 -8.65 -3.69 7.45
CA ARG A 65 -7.21 -3.86 7.67
C ARG A 65 -6.90 -4.77 8.85
N PHE A 66 -7.60 -4.57 9.97
CA PHE A 66 -7.39 -5.34 11.19
C PHE A 66 -7.79 -6.82 11.02
N PHE A 67 -8.91 -7.09 10.35
CA PHE A 67 -9.44 -8.45 10.22
C PHE A 67 -8.84 -9.24 9.04
N LEU A 68 -8.54 -8.59 7.92
CA LEU A 68 -8.06 -9.27 6.72
C LEU A 68 -6.54 -9.27 6.58
N GLU A 69 -5.85 -8.37 7.28
CA GLU A 69 -4.39 -8.30 7.27
C GLU A 69 -3.87 -8.85 8.59
N SER A 70 -3.46 -10.12 8.57
CA SER A 70 -2.78 -10.73 9.70
C SER A 70 -1.62 -9.83 10.14
N PRO A 71 -1.44 -9.57 11.45
CA PRO A 71 -0.28 -8.82 11.92
C PRO A 71 0.96 -9.54 11.40
N VAL A 72 1.69 -8.87 10.50
CA VAL A 72 2.95 -9.39 10.00
C VAL A 72 3.81 -9.56 11.24
N PRO A 73 4.21 -10.80 11.61
CA PRO A 73 5.16 -10.94 12.70
C PRO A 73 6.38 -10.10 12.32
N LEU A 74 6.88 -9.30 13.26
CA LEU A 74 8.12 -8.57 13.12
C LEU A 74 9.27 -9.59 12.99
N THR A 75 9.37 -10.25 11.83
CA THR A 75 10.56 -10.99 11.45
C THR A 75 11.67 -9.96 11.40
N LYS A 76 12.60 -10.10 12.34
CA LYS A 76 13.87 -9.35 12.42
C LYS A 76 14.36 -9.09 11.00
N ILE A 77 14.36 -7.81 10.62
CA ILE A 77 14.83 -7.37 9.31
C ILE A 77 16.33 -7.64 9.27
N LYS A 78 16.74 -8.78 8.69
CA LYS A 78 18.06 -8.89 8.07
C LYS A 78 17.90 -8.22 6.71
N PRO A 79 18.70 -7.18 6.38
CA PRO A 79 18.51 -6.43 5.14
C PRO A 79 18.80 -7.38 3.97
N THR A 80 17.74 -7.89 3.36
CA THR A 80 17.81 -8.59 2.08
C THR A 80 17.06 -7.71 1.09
N ALA A 81 17.87 -6.93 0.38
CA ALA A 81 17.42 -6.12 -0.73
C ALA A 81 16.87 -7.01 -1.86
N LYS A 82 15.91 -6.42 -2.59
CA LYS A 82 15.54 -6.66 -3.99
C LYS A 82 14.36 -7.61 -4.29
N SER A 83 13.22 -6.96 -4.54
CA SER A 83 12.54 -6.84 -5.86
C SER A 83 12.43 -8.08 -6.78
N THR A 84 11.17 -8.49 -7.00
CA THR A 84 10.53 -8.87 -8.29
C THR A 84 11.07 -10.10 -9.07
N PRO A 85 10.32 -10.72 -10.01
CA PRO A 85 10.12 -12.15 -10.08
C PRO A 85 10.91 -12.72 -11.28
N ALA A 86 12.23 -12.85 -11.14
CA ALA A 86 13.09 -13.52 -12.13
C ALA A 86 13.57 -14.91 -11.65
N ALA A 87 13.08 -15.37 -10.50
CA ALA A 87 13.67 -16.48 -9.74
C ALA A 87 13.39 -17.90 -10.27
N LYS A 88 12.67 -18.07 -11.38
CA LYS A 88 12.42 -19.41 -11.95
C LYS A 88 13.43 -19.85 -13.01
N VAL A 89 14.24 -18.94 -13.56
CA VAL A 89 15.24 -19.29 -14.61
C VAL A 89 16.65 -19.45 -14.03
N ALA A 90 16.98 -18.80 -12.91
CA ALA A 90 18.34 -18.78 -12.36
C ALA A 90 18.73 -19.99 -11.48
N LYS A 91 17.81 -20.93 -11.22
CA LYS A 91 18.05 -21.98 -10.21
C LYS A 91 18.90 -23.14 -10.72
N GLU A 92 19.07 -23.32 -12.03
CA GLU A 92 19.90 -24.40 -12.58
C GLU A 92 21.37 -24.03 -12.78
N THR A 93 21.73 -22.75 -12.90
CA THR A 93 23.12 -22.33 -13.18
C THR A 93 23.89 -21.89 -11.92
N ALA A 94 23.21 -21.77 -10.77
CA ALA A 94 23.79 -21.22 -9.55
C ALA A 94 24.69 -22.19 -8.75
N THR A 95 24.79 -23.45 -9.15
CA THR A 95 25.53 -24.48 -8.40
C THR A 95 27.04 -24.50 -8.66
N ASN A 96 27.57 -23.71 -9.60
CA ASN A 96 29.00 -23.71 -9.96
C ASN A 96 29.63 -22.32 -10.15
N LEU A 97 29.12 -21.28 -9.48
CA LEU A 97 29.75 -19.96 -9.52
C LEU A 97 30.79 -19.83 -8.40
N LYS A 98 32.05 -19.63 -8.78
CA LYS A 98 33.16 -19.38 -7.84
C LYS A 98 32.88 -18.10 -7.04
N PRO A 99 33.22 -18.06 -5.75
CA PRO A 99 32.94 -16.90 -4.90
C PRO A 99 33.78 -15.69 -5.32
N GLY A 100 33.13 -14.58 -5.64
CA GLY A 100 33.77 -13.28 -5.91
C GLY A 100 32.74 -12.20 -6.22
N TYR A 101 33.20 -10.94 -6.25
CA TYR A 101 32.33 -9.78 -6.45
C TYR A 101 32.86 -8.88 -7.56
N TYR A 102 31.97 -8.44 -8.45
CA TYR A 102 32.29 -7.42 -9.44
C TYR A 102 32.09 -6.03 -8.82
N VAL A 103 33.14 -5.21 -8.84
CA VAL A 103 33.12 -3.83 -8.39
C VAL A 103 33.27 -2.92 -9.60
N MET A 104 32.39 -1.92 -9.71
CA MET A 104 32.45 -0.95 -10.80
C MET A 104 33.70 -0.09 -10.68
N ASN A 105 34.51 -0.06 -11.74
CA ASN A 105 35.65 0.85 -11.82
C ASN A 105 35.15 2.22 -12.29
N ARG A 106 34.95 3.15 -11.35
CA ARG A 106 34.44 4.49 -11.64
C ARG A 106 35.37 5.28 -12.56
N GLU A 107 36.69 5.24 -12.29
CA GLU A 107 37.70 6.00 -13.03
C GLU A 107 37.71 5.66 -14.53
N ARG A 108 37.70 4.37 -14.87
CA ARG A 108 37.65 3.93 -16.28
C ARG A 108 36.26 4.04 -16.90
N SER A 109 35.20 3.85 -16.10
CA SER A 109 33.83 3.93 -16.61
C SER A 109 33.46 5.36 -17.02
N GLU A 110 33.94 6.35 -16.26
CA GLU A 110 33.71 7.77 -16.55
C GLU A 110 34.55 8.25 -17.73
N ALA A 111 35.80 7.75 -17.87
CA ALA A 111 36.67 8.11 -18.98
C ALA A 111 36.21 7.57 -20.35
N GLU A 112 35.62 6.36 -20.37
CA GLU A 112 35.23 5.69 -21.62
C GLU A 112 33.71 5.74 -21.89
N GLY A 113 32.92 6.30 -20.96
CA GLY A 113 31.47 6.41 -21.08
C GLY A 113 30.72 5.07 -21.02
N VAL A 114 31.42 3.95 -20.80
CA VAL A 114 30.86 2.60 -20.73
C VAL A 114 31.16 2.00 -19.35
N PRO A 115 30.16 1.47 -18.62
CA PRO A 115 30.37 0.84 -17.32
C PRO A 115 31.34 -0.35 -17.41
N ARG A 116 32.49 -0.22 -16.74
CA ARG A 116 33.49 -1.28 -16.60
C ARG A 116 33.51 -1.81 -15.17
N TYR A 117 33.60 -3.12 -15.06
CA TYR A 117 33.64 -3.83 -13.78
C TYR A 117 34.96 -4.59 -13.63
N ILE A 118 35.50 -4.58 -12.41
CA ILE A 118 36.66 -5.38 -12.00
C ILE A 118 36.13 -6.52 -11.12
N TYR A 119 36.52 -7.75 -11.45
CA TYR A 119 36.25 -8.88 -10.58
C TYR A 119 37.25 -8.93 -9.43
N ILE A 120 36.74 -9.05 -8.20
CA ILE A 120 37.52 -9.27 -6.99
C ILE A 120 37.16 -10.65 -6.47
N GLY A 121 38.09 -11.59 -6.62
CA GLY A 121 37.95 -12.96 -6.13
C GLY A 121 39.28 -13.69 -6.15
N PRO A 122 39.33 -14.91 -5.58
CA PRO A 122 40.56 -15.68 -5.43
C PRO A 122 41.14 -16.18 -6.76
N GLU A 123 40.32 -16.27 -7.82
CA GLU A 123 40.74 -16.71 -9.15
C GLU A 123 40.14 -15.81 -10.22
N GLU A 124 40.92 -15.50 -11.27
CA GLU A 124 40.42 -14.73 -12.41
C GLU A 124 39.26 -15.47 -13.09
N PRO A 125 38.17 -14.76 -13.45
CA PRO A 125 37.06 -15.40 -14.13
C PRO A 125 37.52 -15.81 -15.52
N LEU A 126 37.29 -17.08 -15.88
CA LEU A 126 37.55 -17.58 -17.22
C LEU A 126 36.66 -16.80 -18.19
N ALA A 127 37.27 -15.93 -18.99
CA ALA A 127 36.58 -15.30 -20.10
C ALA A 127 36.33 -16.39 -21.15
N ASP A 128 35.08 -16.83 -21.27
CA ASP A 128 34.67 -17.65 -22.41
C ASP A 128 34.84 -16.79 -23.66
N LYS A 129 35.72 -17.22 -24.57
CA LYS A 129 36.14 -16.47 -25.76
C LYS A 129 35.12 -16.57 -26.88
#